data_AF-A0A2T9XUX5-F1
#
_entry.id   AF-A0A2T9XUX5-F1
#
_cell.length_a   1.000
_cell.length_b   1.000
_cell.length_c   1.000
_cell.angle_alpha   90.00
_cell.angle_beta   90.00
_cell.angle_gamma   90.00
#
_symmetry.space_group_name_H-M   'P 1'
#
loop_
_entity.id
_entity.type
_entity.pdbx_description
1 polymer ?
#
loop_
_entity_poly.entity_id
_entity_poly.type
_entity_poly.pdbx_seq_one_letter_code
_entity_poly.pdbx_strand_id
1 'polypeptide(L)'
;MTAMSGPSHTSRLPEGDDEWTVGDLLLDADVAARELLWDAPPDTAKAKARSWGEVVEAAADLWSSFPDRTGNLSMERIHKLTVGMHLTQQRTGWPGAGDGDPHLDRVVQNLSRATEMISVRRHPTARLSETGHLDSEAARTRIMHVVYVASHGVGQALWQYNRDMRRVLDAKHRLNPGQSADQSLNLMVRVGTAEQLAASYLQGRWPAGLTGQHRDLVEPDRLEQAVACWDVQARRTLAASPTAANVLFTVKVERDLTVAGGRILAAAAQLGAVDSDQHAQRLQPALESLDEAWARLGGDLAQIAGRARRVDPELLRSGAELRASLREITADLGGHASPETMAQRADLRVASLEVQRGLVAAVDLGYVLRDVVTDPELTVPARGVQAACTLLPAQPDDAAWVDPRDLHANSPVTLPQALRASLAEHSADVVAAAVRVDSAGTFLGANREISPAGPQLTGRAHEERAVRVSPAPGLAYGCER
;
A
#
# COMPACT_ATOMS: atom_id res chain seq x y z
N MET A 1 4.22 -46.96 -44.44
CA MET A 1 3.30 -46.44 -43.40
C MET A 1 4.05 -46.53 -42.09
N THR A 2 4.74 -45.45 -41.73
CA THR A 2 5.62 -45.40 -40.56
C THR A 2 5.35 -44.05 -39.90
N ALA A 3 4.62 -44.07 -38.79
CA ALA A 3 4.28 -42.88 -38.03
C ALA A 3 5.48 -42.52 -37.14
N MET A 4 6.06 -41.34 -37.37
CA MET A 4 7.01 -40.72 -36.45
C MET A 4 6.22 -39.89 -35.43
N SER A 5 6.28 -40.30 -34.17
CA SER A 5 5.88 -39.47 -33.03
C SER A 5 6.98 -38.44 -32.77
N GLY A 6 6.69 -37.17 -33.08
CA GLY A 6 7.51 -36.04 -32.65
C GLY A 6 7.25 -35.69 -31.18
N PRO A 7 8.25 -35.21 -30.42
CA PRO A 7 8.05 -34.79 -29.05
C PRO A 7 7.29 -33.46 -29.01
N SER A 8 6.15 -33.47 -28.30
CA SER A 8 5.37 -32.28 -28.00
C SER A 8 6.21 -31.33 -27.13
N HIS A 9 6.72 -30.26 -27.73
CA HIS A 9 7.16 -29.07 -27.00
C HIS A 9 5.94 -28.42 -26.34
N THR A 10 5.63 -28.82 -25.11
CA THR A 10 4.88 -27.96 -24.19
C THR A 10 5.74 -26.75 -23.91
N SER A 11 5.48 -25.67 -24.63
CA SER A 11 5.86 -24.32 -24.25
C SER A 11 5.28 -24.06 -22.86
N ARG A 12 6.12 -24.23 -21.82
CA ARG A 12 5.90 -23.56 -20.55
C ARG A 12 5.98 -22.07 -20.86
N LEU A 13 4.86 -21.36 -20.68
CA LEU A 13 4.88 -19.94 -20.42
C LEU A 13 5.88 -19.71 -19.27
N PRO A 14 6.72 -18.66 -19.33
CA PRO A 14 7.62 -18.37 -18.22
C PRO A 14 6.74 -18.17 -16.97
N GLU A 15 6.94 -19.02 -15.97
CA GLU A 15 6.55 -18.69 -14.60
C GLU A 15 7.18 -17.32 -14.32
N GLY A 16 6.37 -16.31 -14.03
CA GLY A 16 6.85 -14.93 -13.87
C GLY A 16 8.00 -14.92 -12.88
N ASP A 17 9.20 -14.61 -13.37
CA ASP A 17 10.34 -14.30 -12.53
C ASP A 17 9.91 -13.22 -11.53
N ASP A 18 10.24 -13.38 -10.25
CA ASP A 18 9.93 -12.38 -9.24
C ASP A 18 10.54 -11.03 -9.64
N GLU A 19 9.68 -10.08 -10.03
CA GLU A 19 10.05 -8.71 -10.41
C GLU A 19 10.71 -7.93 -9.25
N TRP A 20 10.60 -8.43 -8.02
CA TRP A 20 11.05 -7.74 -6.82
C TRP A 20 12.47 -8.10 -6.43
N THR A 21 13.32 -7.10 -6.34
CA THR A 21 14.69 -7.26 -5.86
C THR A 21 14.73 -7.38 -4.32
N VAL A 22 15.86 -7.84 -3.77
CA VAL A 22 16.10 -7.81 -2.31
C VAL A 22 16.00 -6.37 -1.77
N GLY A 23 16.44 -5.39 -2.56
CA GLY A 23 16.34 -3.96 -2.21
C GLY A 23 14.88 -3.50 -2.10
N ASP A 24 14.02 -3.94 -3.02
CA ASP A 24 12.59 -3.63 -3.02
C ASP A 24 11.89 -4.22 -1.79
N LEU A 25 12.18 -5.49 -1.48
CA LEU A 25 11.62 -6.17 -0.30
C LEU A 25 12.03 -5.46 1.00
N LEU A 26 13.31 -5.08 1.12
CA LEU A 26 13.80 -4.36 2.28
C LEU A 26 13.22 -2.95 2.40
N LEU A 27 13.06 -2.23 1.28
CA LEU A 27 12.42 -0.92 1.25
C LEU A 27 10.94 -1.03 1.62
N ASP A 28 10.25 -2.04 1.12
CA ASP A 28 8.85 -2.24 1.43
C ASP A 28 8.62 -2.68 2.88
N ALA A 29 9.52 -3.49 3.45
CA ALA A 29 9.53 -3.79 4.88
C ALA A 29 9.73 -2.51 5.73
N ASP A 30 10.64 -1.62 5.33
CA ASP A 30 10.85 -0.33 6.01
C ASP A 30 9.61 0.56 5.96
N VAL A 31 8.94 0.64 4.81
CA VAL A 31 7.71 1.42 4.71
C VAL A 31 6.57 0.80 5.50
N ALA A 32 6.37 -0.53 5.43
CA ALA A 32 5.37 -1.23 6.23
C ALA A 32 5.60 -1.01 7.74
N ALA A 33 6.85 -0.99 8.20
CA ALA A 33 7.17 -0.66 9.58
C ALA A 33 6.79 0.80 9.93
N ARG A 34 6.99 1.76 9.02
CA ARG A 34 6.57 3.16 9.24
C ARG A 34 5.05 3.34 9.21
N GLU A 35 4.34 2.59 8.37
CA GLU A 35 2.88 2.58 8.31
C GLU A 35 2.25 2.17 9.67
N LEU A 36 2.96 1.34 10.44
CA LEU A 36 2.59 0.97 11.82
C LEU A 36 2.39 2.20 12.74
N LEU A 37 3.13 3.28 12.52
CA LEU A 37 3.06 4.50 13.34
C LEU A 37 1.74 5.26 13.15
N TRP A 38 1.11 5.09 11.99
CA TRP A 38 -0.14 5.76 11.64
C TRP A 38 -1.37 4.91 11.95
N ASP A 39 -1.21 3.59 12.02
CA ASP A 39 -2.27 2.61 12.30
C ASP A 39 -2.21 2.13 13.76
N ALA A 40 -2.57 3.05 14.67
CA ALA A 40 -2.64 2.79 16.12
C ALA A 40 -4.07 2.82 16.69
N PRO A 41 -5.03 1.99 16.21
CA PRO A 41 -6.27 1.78 16.94
C PRO A 41 -5.96 1.24 18.35
N PRO A 42 -6.74 1.62 19.38
CA PRO A 42 -6.53 1.21 20.78
C PRO A 42 -6.53 -0.31 20.99
N ASP A 43 -7.02 -1.05 20.00
CA ASP A 43 -7.32 -2.47 20.05
C ASP A 43 -6.32 -3.35 19.28
N THR A 44 -5.13 -2.84 18.95
CA THR A 44 -4.13 -3.58 18.13
C THR A 44 -2.95 -4.15 18.93
N ALA A 45 -2.77 -3.75 20.19
CA ALA A 45 -1.60 -4.08 20.99
C ALA A 45 -1.32 -5.59 21.10
N LYS A 46 -2.37 -6.41 21.26
CA LYS A 46 -2.23 -7.87 21.32
C LYS A 46 -1.81 -8.51 20.00
N ALA A 47 -2.31 -8.00 18.87
CA ALA A 47 -1.92 -8.48 17.55
C ALA A 47 -0.45 -8.12 17.26
N LYS A 48 -0.08 -6.87 17.51
CA LYS A 48 1.31 -6.40 17.41
C LYS A 48 2.25 -7.20 18.34
N ALA A 49 1.81 -7.54 19.54
CA ALA A 49 2.56 -8.37 20.48
C ALA A 49 2.78 -9.81 20.01
N ARG A 50 1.90 -10.36 19.15
CA ARG A 50 2.10 -11.68 18.54
C ARG A 50 3.15 -11.62 17.44
N SER A 51 3.00 -10.69 16.49
CA SER A 51 3.87 -10.63 15.31
C SER A 51 5.25 -10.01 15.59
N TRP A 52 5.42 -9.18 16.64
CA TRP A 52 6.71 -8.52 16.90
C TRP A 52 7.88 -9.49 17.07
N GLY A 53 7.65 -10.64 17.69
CA GLY A 53 8.68 -11.66 17.85
C GLY A 53 9.16 -12.21 16.50
N GLU A 54 8.21 -12.50 15.60
CA GLU A 54 8.48 -13.00 14.25
C GLU A 54 9.22 -11.97 13.40
N VAL A 55 8.92 -10.67 13.55
CA VAL A 55 9.68 -9.59 12.89
C VAL A 55 11.15 -9.63 13.29
N VAL A 56 11.44 -9.76 14.58
CA VAL A 56 12.82 -9.83 15.07
C VAL A 56 13.52 -11.10 14.61
N GLU A 57 12.81 -12.22 14.55
CA GLU A 57 13.33 -13.49 14.04
C GLU A 57 13.68 -13.39 12.56
N ALA A 58 12.74 -12.99 11.70
CA ALA A 58 12.98 -12.79 10.27
C ALA A 58 14.09 -11.77 10.00
N ALA A 59 14.15 -10.69 10.80
CA ALA A 59 15.23 -9.71 10.72
C ALA A 59 16.59 -10.29 11.11
N ALA A 60 16.65 -11.15 12.13
CA ALA A 60 17.89 -11.80 12.57
C ALA A 60 18.38 -12.84 11.55
N ASP A 61 17.47 -13.62 10.97
CA ASP A 61 17.77 -14.57 9.91
C ASP A 61 18.36 -13.85 8.69
N LEU A 62 17.68 -12.80 8.23
CA LEU A 62 18.16 -11.98 7.12
C LEU A 62 19.50 -11.32 7.45
N TRP A 63 19.64 -10.75 8.65
CA TRP A 63 20.89 -10.13 9.11
C TRP A 63 22.07 -11.11 9.09
N SER A 64 21.83 -12.38 9.44
CA SER A 64 22.85 -13.43 9.45
C SER A 64 23.28 -13.86 8.05
N SER A 65 22.44 -13.65 7.04
CA SER A 65 22.76 -13.95 5.64
C SER A 65 23.81 -12.99 5.05
N PHE A 66 23.97 -11.80 5.66
CA PHE A 66 24.88 -10.76 5.24
C PHE A 66 26.24 -10.83 5.95
N PRO A 67 27.37 -10.81 5.21
CA PRO A 67 28.70 -10.70 5.82
C PRO A 67 28.87 -9.40 6.59
N ASP A 68 29.39 -9.51 7.81
CA ASP A 68 29.63 -8.38 8.71
C ASP A 68 31.12 -8.16 8.92
N ARG A 69 31.64 -7.00 8.48
CA ARG A 69 33.05 -6.61 8.70
C ARG A 69 33.31 -6.22 10.16
N THR A 70 32.28 -5.77 10.88
CA THR A 70 32.41 -5.14 12.20
C THR A 70 32.19 -6.12 13.35
N GLY A 71 31.60 -7.29 13.10
CA GLY A 71 31.24 -8.26 14.13
C GLY A 71 30.23 -7.69 15.14
N ASN A 72 29.30 -6.85 14.67
CA ASN A 72 28.32 -6.18 15.50
C ASN A 72 27.29 -7.18 16.06
N LEU A 73 27.23 -7.26 17.38
CA LEU A 73 26.37 -8.20 18.11
C LEU A 73 24.98 -7.63 18.44
N SER A 74 24.62 -6.43 17.97
CA SER A 74 23.36 -5.77 18.37
C SER A 74 22.14 -6.57 17.94
N MET A 75 22.07 -7.06 16.70
CA MET A 75 20.95 -7.91 16.27
C MET A 75 20.91 -9.26 17.02
N GLU A 76 22.06 -9.87 17.30
CA GLU A 76 22.10 -11.10 18.09
C GLU A 76 21.55 -10.88 19.52
N ARG A 77 21.89 -9.73 20.14
CA ARG A 77 21.35 -9.34 21.45
C ARG A 77 19.84 -9.13 21.39
N ILE A 78 19.34 -8.45 20.37
CA ILE A 78 17.90 -8.23 20.15
C ILE A 78 17.19 -9.58 19.98
N HIS A 79 17.71 -10.47 19.14
CA HIS A 79 17.14 -11.79 18.92
C HIS A 79 17.09 -12.64 20.21
N LYS A 80 18.18 -12.66 21.01
CA LYS A 80 18.19 -13.35 22.32
C LYS A 80 17.14 -12.82 23.29
N LEU A 81 16.90 -11.50 23.30
CA LEU A 81 15.83 -10.90 24.12
C LEU A 81 14.46 -11.41 23.70
N THR A 82 14.22 -11.56 22.39
CA THR A 82 12.98 -12.06 21.81
C THR A 82 12.74 -13.54 22.09
N VAL A 83 13.77 -14.38 22.03
CA VAL A 83 13.64 -15.81 22.41
C VAL A 83 13.16 -15.96 23.86
N GLY A 84 13.75 -15.21 24.80
CA GLY A 84 13.32 -15.20 26.19
C GLY A 84 11.90 -14.66 26.40
N MET A 85 11.47 -13.73 25.56
CA MET A 85 10.10 -13.21 25.54
C MET A 85 9.11 -14.28 25.07
N HIS A 86 9.39 -15.00 23.98
CA HIS A 86 8.52 -16.04 23.45
C HIS A 86 8.22 -17.12 24.49
N LEU A 87 9.24 -17.59 25.20
CA LEU A 87 9.08 -18.53 26.33
C LEU A 87 8.18 -17.96 27.44
N THR A 88 8.28 -16.65 27.70
CA THR A 88 7.43 -15.97 28.69
C THR A 88 5.97 -15.93 28.21
N GLN A 89 5.72 -15.60 26.94
CA GLN A 89 4.38 -15.57 26.35
C GLN A 89 3.72 -16.96 26.34
N GLN A 90 4.47 -18.01 25.99
CA GLN A 90 4.00 -19.39 26.07
C GLN A 90 3.58 -19.78 27.50
N ARG A 91 4.40 -19.43 28.51
CA ARG A 91 4.12 -19.73 29.92
C ARG A 91 2.91 -18.98 30.46
N THR A 92 2.74 -17.71 30.07
CA THR A 92 1.68 -16.85 30.61
C THR A 92 0.38 -16.93 29.82
N GLY A 93 0.42 -17.48 28.60
CA GLY A 93 -0.72 -17.55 27.70
C GLY A 93 -1.18 -16.19 27.16
N TRP A 94 -0.40 -15.12 27.39
CA TRP A 94 -0.67 -13.77 26.90
C TRP A 94 0.30 -13.44 25.76
N PRO A 95 -0.12 -12.84 24.63
CA PRO A 95 -1.42 -12.17 24.36
C PRO A 95 -2.61 -13.09 24.03
N GLY A 96 -2.42 -14.42 24.06
CA GLY A 96 -3.43 -15.42 23.73
C GLY A 96 -3.56 -15.66 22.23
N ALA A 97 -4.36 -16.65 21.81
CA ALA A 97 -4.57 -16.97 20.40
C ALA A 97 -5.25 -15.83 19.61
N GLY A 98 -4.99 -15.79 18.31
CA GLY A 98 -5.58 -14.84 17.36
C GLY A 98 -4.58 -14.37 16.32
N ASP A 99 -5.07 -13.64 15.33
CA ASP A 99 -4.26 -13.16 14.21
C ASP A 99 -3.19 -12.15 14.64
N GLY A 100 -2.14 -12.07 13.81
CA GLY A 100 -1.06 -11.10 13.88
C GLY A 100 -1.47 -9.69 13.44
N ASP A 101 -0.51 -8.77 13.52
CA ASP A 101 -0.66 -7.43 12.94
C ASP A 101 -0.25 -7.45 11.46
N PRO A 102 -1.13 -7.09 10.51
CA PRO A 102 -0.82 -7.25 9.08
C PRO A 102 0.36 -6.44 8.56
N HIS A 103 0.70 -5.30 9.19
CA HIS A 103 1.89 -4.54 8.80
C HIS A 103 3.15 -5.30 9.22
N LEU A 104 3.15 -5.84 10.44
CA LEU A 104 4.25 -6.68 10.92
C LEU A 104 4.34 -8.00 10.14
N ASP A 105 3.21 -8.61 9.78
CA ASP A 105 3.19 -9.82 8.96
C ASP A 105 3.76 -9.55 7.56
N ARG A 106 3.47 -8.39 6.97
CA ARG A 106 4.10 -7.94 5.70
C ARG A 106 5.60 -7.74 5.85
N VAL A 107 6.05 -7.15 6.96
CA VAL A 107 7.49 -7.03 7.29
C VAL A 107 8.13 -8.42 7.34
N VAL A 108 7.54 -9.37 8.09
CA VAL A 108 8.04 -10.74 8.19
C VAL A 108 8.15 -11.38 6.80
N GLN A 109 7.08 -11.33 6.00
CA GLN A 109 7.05 -11.91 4.66
C GLN A 109 8.17 -11.36 3.77
N ASN A 110 8.36 -10.03 3.75
CA ASN A 110 9.39 -9.40 2.94
C ASN A 110 10.81 -9.77 3.40
N LEU A 111 11.06 -9.79 4.70
CA LEU A 111 12.38 -10.15 5.26
C LEU A 111 12.71 -11.63 5.04
N SER A 112 11.72 -12.53 5.22
CA SER A 112 11.87 -13.95 4.94
C SER A 112 12.11 -14.19 3.46
N ARG A 113 11.36 -13.53 2.56
CA ARG A 113 11.56 -13.65 1.11
C ARG A 113 12.94 -13.17 0.69
N ALA A 114 13.41 -12.05 1.22
CA ALA A 114 14.76 -11.55 0.98
C ALA A 114 15.83 -12.56 1.42
N THR A 115 15.61 -13.24 2.55
CA THR A 115 16.50 -14.28 3.07
C THR A 115 16.59 -15.46 2.11
N GLU A 116 15.45 -15.94 1.63
CA GLU A 116 15.37 -17.01 0.63
C GLU A 116 16.15 -16.64 -0.64
N MET A 117 15.93 -15.44 -1.18
CA MET A 117 16.61 -14.96 -2.39
C MET A 117 18.13 -14.91 -2.25
N ILE A 118 18.63 -14.47 -1.09
CA ILE A 118 20.08 -14.45 -0.81
C ILE A 118 20.62 -15.86 -0.67
N SER A 119 19.92 -16.73 0.06
CA SER A 119 20.35 -18.11 0.32
C SER A 119 20.50 -18.94 -0.95
N VAL A 120 19.63 -18.72 -1.96
CA VAL A 120 19.68 -19.42 -3.25
C VAL A 120 20.85 -18.92 -4.12
N ARG A 121 21.19 -17.64 -4.03
CA ARG A 121 22.17 -17.00 -4.94
C ARG A 121 23.61 -17.01 -4.41
N ARG A 122 23.82 -17.12 -3.09
CA ARG A 122 25.14 -16.92 -2.47
C ARG A 122 25.85 -18.23 -2.13
N HIS A 123 27.08 -18.40 -2.64
CA HIS A 123 28.01 -19.40 -2.10
C HIS A 123 28.55 -18.93 -0.73
N PRO A 124 28.44 -19.72 0.36
CA PRO A 124 28.73 -19.28 1.74
C PRO A 124 30.13 -18.68 1.96
N THR A 125 31.09 -19.09 1.13
CA THR A 125 32.52 -18.72 1.24
C THR A 125 32.98 -17.64 0.25
N ALA A 126 32.10 -17.14 -0.63
CA ALA A 126 32.49 -16.12 -1.59
C ALA A 126 32.78 -14.79 -0.86
N ARG A 127 33.98 -14.23 -1.09
CA ARG A 127 34.37 -12.90 -0.63
C ARG A 127 33.55 -11.85 -1.37
N LEU A 128 33.03 -10.86 -0.65
CA LEU A 128 32.33 -9.73 -1.26
C LEU A 128 33.32 -8.75 -1.89
N SER A 129 32.93 -8.13 -3.00
CA SER A 129 33.57 -6.91 -3.52
C SER A 129 33.32 -5.73 -2.56
N GLU A 130 34.00 -4.61 -2.77
CA GLU A 130 33.71 -3.39 -1.98
C GLU A 130 32.27 -2.91 -2.16
N THR A 131 31.74 -2.97 -3.38
CA THR A 131 30.33 -2.67 -3.68
C THR A 131 29.38 -3.59 -2.90
N GLY A 132 29.63 -4.91 -2.91
CA GLY A 132 28.81 -5.86 -2.14
C GLY A 132 28.92 -5.64 -0.62
N HIS A 133 30.02 -5.09 -0.14
CA HIS A 133 30.13 -4.69 1.27
C HIS A 133 29.32 -3.44 1.61
N LEU A 134 29.29 -2.44 0.72
CA LEU A 134 28.42 -1.27 0.87
C LEU A 134 26.94 -1.70 0.87
N ASP A 135 26.57 -2.63 0.00
CA ASP A 135 25.21 -3.21 -0.03
C ASP A 135 24.86 -3.94 1.26
N SER A 136 25.81 -4.74 1.78
CA SER A 136 25.65 -5.43 3.07
C SER A 136 25.43 -4.43 4.21
N GLU A 137 26.24 -3.38 4.30
CA GLU A 137 26.10 -2.35 5.34
C GLU A 137 24.80 -1.55 5.19
N ALA A 138 24.37 -1.25 3.96
CA ALA A 138 23.11 -0.59 3.68
C ALA A 138 21.90 -1.48 4.08
N ALA A 139 21.94 -2.76 3.70
CA ALA A 139 20.91 -3.73 4.06
C ALA A 139 20.81 -3.89 5.59
N ARG A 140 21.94 -4.02 6.28
CA ARG A 140 22.01 -4.07 7.75
C ARG A 140 21.46 -2.79 8.38
N THR A 141 21.87 -1.62 7.89
CA THR A 141 21.34 -0.33 8.34
C THR A 141 19.82 -0.26 8.22
N ARG A 142 19.26 -0.76 7.12
CA ARG A 142 17.82 -0.79 6.88
C ARG A 142 17.09 -1.81 7.75
N ILE A 143 17.63 -3.02 7.94
CA ILE A 143 17.08 -4.03 8.86
C ILE A 143 16.98 -3.47 10.27
N MET A 144 18.03 -2.81 10.75
CA MET A 144 18.02 -2.18 12.07
C MET A 144 17.00 -1.05 12.17
N HIS A 145 16.80 -0.28 11.10
CA HIS A 145 15.75 0.74 11.05
C HIS A 145 14.35 0.13 11.09
N VAL A 146 14.09 -0.95 10.36
CA VAL A 146 12.83 -1.72 10.43
C VAL A 146 12.56 -2.18 11.85
N VAL A 147 13.54 -2.81 12.51
CA VAL A 147 13.41 -3.29 13.89
C VAL A 147 13.18 -2.14 14.86
N TYR A 148 13.88 -1.01 14.69
CA TYR A 148 13.70 0.19 15.49
C TYR A 148 12.27 0.72 15.40
N VAL A 149 11.78 0.99 14.18
CA VAL A 149 10.46 1.57 13.95
C VAL A 149 9.34 0.61 14.38
N ALA A 150 9.45 -0.67 14.05
CA ALA A 150 8.47 -1.69 14.45
C ALA A 150 8.40 -1.79 15.98
N SER A 151 9.55 -1.81 16.66
CA SER A 151 9.61 -1.83 18.13
C SER A 151 8.98 -0.57 18.73
N HIS A 152 9.25 0.61 18.16
CA HIS A 152 8.62 1.85 18.61
C HIS A 152 7.09 1.78 18.50
N GLY A 153 6.55 1.41 17.34
CA GLY A 153 5.10 1.34 17.13
C GLY A 153 4.41 0.28 18.00
N VAL A 154 5.05 -0.88 18.23
CA VAL A 154 4.56 -1.89 19.18
C VAL A 154 4.60 -1.35 20.62
N GLY A 155 5.69 -0.66 21.01
CA GLY A 155 5.84 -0.02 22.31
C GLY A 155 4.71 0.98 22.59
N GLN A 156 4.38 1.83 21.63
CA GLN A 156 3.28 2.80 21.74
C GLN A 156 1.92 2.12 21.93
N ALA A 157 1.64 1.08 21.14
CA ALA A 157 0.40 0.33 21.27
C ALA A 157 0.27 -0.35 22.65
N LEU A 158 1.38 -0.93 23.15
CA LEU A 158 1.43 -1.55 24.49
C LEU A 158 1.29 -0.51 25.61
N TRP A 159 1.87 0.67 25.45
CA TRP A 159 1.71 1.77 26.40
C TRP A 159 0.25 2.19 26.52
N GLN A 160 -0.42 2.41 25.38
CA GLN A 160 -1.84 2.76 25.34
C GLN A 160 -2.70 1.67 25.98
N TYR A 161 -2.48 0.41 25.60
CA TYR A 161 -3.19 -0.73 26.18
C TYR A 161 -2.98 -0.81 27.69
N ASN A 162 -1.75 -0.66 28.18
CA ASN A 162 -1.46 -0.70 29.60
C ASN A 162 -2.15 0.43 30.36
N ARG A 163 -2.15 1.64 29.79
CA ARG A 163 -2.85 2.81 30.33
C ARG A 163 -4.34 2.55 30.49
N ASP A 164 -4.97 1.96 29.48
CA ASP A 164 -6.40 1.68 29.50
C ASP A 164 -6.75 0.56 30.50
N MET A 165 -5.91 -0.48 30.62
CA MET A 165 -6.09 -1.52 31.65
C MET A 165 -5.91 -0.97 33.07
N ARG A 166 -4.94 -0.07 33.28
CA ARG A 166 -4.74 0.59 34.58
C ARG A 166 -5.94 1.44 34.97
N ARG A 167 -6.53 2.19 34.04
CA ARG A 167 -7.77 2.96 34.30
C ARG A 167 -8.91 2.07 34.80
N VAL A 168 -9.10 0.88 34.21
CA VAL A 168 -10.11 -0.08 34.65
C VAL A 168 -9.83 -0.57 36.08
N LEU A 169 -8.59 -0.91 36.38
CA LEU A 169 -8.15 -1.35 37.71
C LEU A 169 -8.28 -0.24 38.77
N ASP A 170 -7.89 0.99 38.43
CA ASP A 170 -7.99 2.17 39.30
C ASP A 170 -9.46 2.49 39.63
N ALA A 171 -10.36 2.28 38.66
CA ALA A 171 -11.80 2.34 38.84
C ALA A 171 -12.38 1.14 39.64
N LYS A 172 -11.53 0.26 40.20
CA LYS A 172 -11.89 -0.95 40.96
C LYS A 172 -12.70 -1.97 40.16
N HIS A 173 -12.64 -1.92 38.83
CA HIS A 173 -13.25 -2.91 37.96
C HIS A 173 -12.28 -4.06 37.69
N ARG A 174 -12.83 -5.23 37.37
CA ARG A 174 -12.03 -6.40 36.98
C ARG A 174 -11.71 -6.35 35.49
N LEU A 175 -10.49 -6.76 35.13
CA LEU A 175 -10.12 -6.97 33.74
C LEU A 175 -10.86 -8.19 33.17
N ASN A 176 -11.16 -8.15 31.87
CA ASN A 176 -11.77 -9.28 31.18
C ASN A 176 -10.76 -10.43 31.04
N PRO A 177 -11.22 -11.69 30.94
CA PRO A 177 -10.36 -12.84 30.68
C PRO A 177 -9.42 -12.61 29.48
N GLY A 178 -8.15 -12.97 29.66
CA GLY A 178 -7.10 -12.77 28.66
C GLY A 178 -6.52 -11.35 28.60
N GLN A 179 -7.04 -10.37 29.35
CA GLN A 179 -6.39 -9.07 29.53
C GLN A 179 -5.38 -9.12 30.69
N SER A 180 -4.21 -8.48 30.52
CA SER A 180 -3.23 -8.34 31.60
C SER A 180 -2.42 -7.06 31.46
N ALA A 181 -2.47 -6.20 32.49
CA ALA A 181 -1.63 -5.02 32.57
C ALA A 181 -0.15 -5.41 32.76
N ASP A 182 0.14 -6.33 33.68
CA ASP A 182 1.51 -6.73 34.00
C ASP A 182 2.23 -7.37 32.82
N GLN A 183 1.58 -8.27 32.08
CA GLN A 183 2.18 -8.89 30.89
C GLN A 183 2.46 -7.86 29.79
N SER A 184 1.54 -6.92 29.57
CA SER A 184 1.74 -5.83 28.62
C SER A 184 2.90 -4.91 29.02
N LEU A 185 3.05 -4.60 30.31
CA LEU A 185 4.16 -3.79 30.82
C LEU A 185 5.50 -4.51 30.66
N ASN A 186 5.56 -5.79 31.02
CA ASN A 186 6.76 -6.61 30.87
C ASN A 186 7.20 -6.71 29.41
N LEU A 187 6.25 -6.86 28.48
CA LEU A 187 6.54 -6.85 27.06
C LEU A 187 7.05 -5.47 26.61
N MET A 188 6.38 -4.39 27.02
CA MET A 188 6.77 -3.02 26.66
C MET A 188 8.23 -2.72 27.06
N VAL A 189 8.67 -3.14 28.25
CA VAL A 189 10.07 -2.97 28.69
C VAL A 189 11.06 -3.71 27.77
N ARG A 190 10.72 -4.93 27.34
CA ARG A 190 11.58 -5.73 26.45
C ARG A 190 11.65 -5.15 25.04
N VAL A 191 10.50 -4.75 24.50
CA VAL A 191 10.41 -4.06 23.21
C VAL A 191 11.20 -2.75 23.25
N GLY A 192 11.08 -1.95 24.32
CA GLY A 192 11.86 -0.74 24.50
C GLY A 192 13.38 -0.99 24.62
N THR A 193 13.79 -2.13 25.19
CA THR A 193 15.20 -2.52 25.22
C THR A 193 15.72 -2.84 23.81
N ALA A 194 14.94 -3.56 23.00
CA ALA A 194 15.28 -3.83 21.61
C ALA A 194 15.32 -2.55 20.77
N GLU A 195 14.36 -1.65 20.95
CA GLU A 195 14.33 -0.33 20.32
C GLU A 195 15.60 0.46 20.63
N GLN A 196 16.04 0.51 21.90
CA GLN A 196 17.26 1.22 22.30
C GLN A 196 18.53 0.60 21.69
N LEU A 197 18.61 -0.73 21.59
CA LEU A 197 19.73 -1.41 20.93
C LEU A 197 19.79 -1.09 19.44
N ALA A 198 18.64 -1.08 18.76
CA ALA A 198 18.54 -0.71 17.35
C ALA A 198 18.88 0.78 17.16
N ALA A 199 18.35 1.67 17.99
CA ALA A 199 18.64 3.10 17.96
C ALA A 199 20.15 3.39 18.16
N SER A 200 20.80 2.68 19.08
CA SER A 200 22.24 2.82 19.32
C SER A 200 23.07 2.40 18.12
N TYR A 201 22.63 1.37 17.37
CA TYR A 201 23.28 0.98 16.12
C TYR A 201 23.09 2.05 15.04
N LEU A 202 21.88 2.60 14.92
CA LEU A 202 21.52 3.59 13.90
C LEU A 202 22.13 4.97 14.15
N GLN A 203 22.53 5.29 15.38
CA GLN A 203 23.13 6.57 15.71
C GLN A 203 24.38 6.85 14.85
N GLY A 204 24.33 7.93 14.06
CA GLY A 204 25.39 8.30 13.11
C GLY A 204 25.47 7.43 11.85
N ARG A 205 24.68 6.36 11.76
CA ARG A 205 24.56 5.50 10.56
C ARG A 205 23.31 5.81 9.76
N TRP A 206 22.21 6.23 10.36
CA TRP A 206 21.00 6.56 9.61
C TRP A 206 20.97 8.04 9.19
N PRO A 207 20.69 8.39 7.92
CA PRO A 207 20.58 7.52 6.74
C PRO A 207 21.92 7.29 6.01
N ALA A 208 23.03 7.83 6.52
CA ALA A 208 24.35 7.85 5.86
C ALA A 208 24.91 6.47 5.47
N GLY A 209 24.60 5.41 6.22
CA GLY A 209 24.98 4.03 5.98
C GLY A 209 24.28 3.37 4.79
N LEU A 210 23.29 4.06 4.20
CA LEU A 210 22.70 3.68 2.92
C LEU A 210 23.48 4.26 1.71
N THR A 211 24.47 5.11 1.96
CA THR A 211 25.27 5.74 0.91
C THR A 211 26.13 4.69 0.22
N GLY A 212 26.11 4.69 -1.12
CA GLY A 212 26.87 3.73 -1.92
C GLY A 212 26.22 2.36 -2.07
N GLN A 213 24.98 2.18 -1.58
CA GLN A 213 24.17 1.02 -1.94
C GLN A 213 23.98 0.99 -3.46
N HIS A 214 24.11 -0.19 -4.04
CA HIS A 214 23.76 -0.49 -5.41
C HIS A 214 22.26 -0.25 -5.60
N ARG A 215 21.95 0.37 -6.73
CA ARG A 215 20.59 0.51 -7.22
C ARG A 215 20.59 0.06 -8.66
N ASP A 216 19.61 -0.78 -8.97
CA ASP A 216 19.34 -1.12 -10.35
C ASP A 216 18.88 0.13 -11.10
N LEU A 217 19.13 0.13 -12.41
CA LEU A 217 18.62 1.18 -13.28
C LEU A 217 17.10 1.07 -13.32
N VAL A 218 16.43 2.22 -13.38
CA VAL A 218 14.97 2.23 -13.49
C VAL A 218 14.55 1.64 -14.82
N GLU A 219 13.74 0.60 -14.75
CA GLU A 219 13.13 -0.02 -15.92
C GLU A 219 12.10 0.95 -16.53
N PRO A 220 12.29 1.44 -17.77
CA PRO A 220 11.49 2.55 -18.31
C PRO A 220 9.98 2.30 -18.34
N ASP A 221 9.58 1.05 -18.59
CA ASP A 221 8.18 0.66 -18.79
C ASP A 221 7.51 0.14 -17.50
N ARG A 222 8.27 -0.02 -16.41
CA ARG A 222 7.77 -0.62 -15.17
C ARG A 222 6.64 0.19 -14.54
N LEU A 223 6.75 1.52 -14.54
CA LEU A 223 5.70 2.39 -14.02
C LEU A 223 4.41 2.29 -14.86
N GLU A 224 4.52 2.28 -16.18
CA GLU A 224 3.38 2.12 -17.10
C GLU A 224 2.67 0.78 -16.84
N GLN A 225 3.43 -0.30 -16.80
CA GLN A 225 2.90 -1.64 -16.54
C GLN A 225 2.26 -1.76 -15.17
N ALA A 226 2.88 -1.20 -14.13
CA ALA A 226 2.36 -1.24 -12.76
C ALA A 226 1.04 -0.46 -12.64
N VAL A 227 0.94 0.72 -13.26
CA VAL A 227 -0.30 1.51 -13.31
C VAL A 227 -1.42 0.72 -14.01
N ALA A 228 -1.13 0.12 -15.17
CA ALA A 228 -2.12 -0.66 -15.91
C ALA A 228 -2.57 -1.93 -15.16
N CYS A 229 -1.63 -2.68 -14.58
CA CYS A 229 -1.93 -3.88 -13.82
C CYS A 229 -2.73 -3.57 -12.55
N TRP A 230 -2.39 -2.47 -11.86
CA TRP A 230 -3.14 -1.99 -10.71
C TRP A 230 -4.59 -1.68 -11.06
N ASP A 231 -4.84 -0.85 -12.09
CA ASP A 231 -6.20 -0.45 -12.48
C ASP A 231 -7.07 -1.68 -12.79
N VAL A 232 -6.56 -2.63 -13.59
CA VAL A 232 -7.29 -3.85 -13.92
C VAL A 232 -7.58 -4.69 -12.68
N GLN A 233 -6.60 -4.90 -11.80
CA GLN A 233 -6.78 -5.76 -10.63
C GLN A 233 -7.68 -5.12 -9.57
N ALA A 234 -7.59 -3.80 -9.38
CA ALA A 234 -8.47 -3.05 -8.48
C ALA A 234 -9.93 -3.17 -8.94
N ARG A 235 -10.22 -2.88 -10.23
CA ARG A 235 -11.58 -3.02 -10.77
C ARG A 235 -12.09 -4.45 -10.69
N ARG A 236 -11.25 -5.45 -11.01
CA ARG A 236 -11.62 -6.87 -10.91
C ARG A 236 -12.02 -7.26 -9.49
N THR A 237 -11.24 -6.82 -8.51
CA THR A 237 -11.48 -7.15 -7.10
C THR A 237 -12.75 -6.48 -6.58
N LEU A 238 -12.97 -5.22 -6.95
CA LEU A 238 -14.17 -4.46 -6.56
C LEU A 238 -15.45 -4.95 -7.24
N ALA A 239 -15.37 -5.44 -8.48
CA ALA A 239 -16.53 -5.96 -9.22
C ALA A 239 -16.94 -7.39 -8.80
N ALA A 240 -16.10 -8.12 -8.07
CA ALA A 240 -16.38 -9.49 -7.66
C ALA A 240 -17.24 -9.55 -6.39
N SER A 241 -16.61 -9.64 -5.23
CA SER A 241 -17.28 -9.61 -3.92
C SER A 241 -16.30 -8.98 -2.92
N PRO A 242 -16.12 -7.65 -3.00
CA PRO A 242 -15.08 -6.99 -2.23
C PRO A 242 -15.36 -7.05 -0.75
N THR A 243 -14.30 -7.31 0.03
CA THR A 243 -14.33 -7.14 1.48
C THR A 243 -14.00 -5.68 1.84
N ALA A 244 -14.36 -5.25 3.04
CA ALA A 244 -13.93 -3.95 3.57
C ALA A 244 -12.41 -3.75 3.52
N ALA A 245 -11.64 -4.83 3.68
CA ALA A 245 -10.18 -4.81 3.57
C ALA A 245 -9.71 -4.52 2.14
N ASN A 246 -10.36 -5.09 1.13
CA ASN A 246 -10.06 -4.81 -0.28
C ASN A 246 -10.32 -3.34 -0.59
N VAL A 247 -11.49 -2.82 -0.20
CA VAL A 247 -11.87 -1.41 -0.42
C VAL A 247 -10.87 -0.45 0.25
N LEU A 248 -10.54 -0.69 1.53
CA LEU A 248 -9.55 0.11 2.25
C LEU A 248 -8.18 0.05 1.60
N PHE A 249 -7.73 -1.14 1.17
CA PHE A 249 -6.43 -1.29 0.52
C PHE A 249 -6.37 -0.53 -0.80
N THR A 250 -7.43 -0.60 -1.62
CA THR A 250 -7.55 0.20 -2.84
C THR A 250 -7.43 1.70 -2.56
N VAL A 251 -8.19 2.22 -1.60
CA VAL A 251 -8.09 3.64 -1.22
C VAL A 251 -6.68 4.04 -0.80
N LYS A 252 -5.97 3.17 -0.06
CA LYS A 252 -4.58 3.44 0.34
C LYS A 252 -3.63 3.50 -0.85
N VAL A 253 -3.74 2.58 -1.80
CA VAL A 253 -2.87 2.56 -3.00
C VAL A 253 -3.16 3.74 -3.92
N GLU A 254 -4.43 4.12 -4.11
CA GLU A 254 -4.81 5.32 -4.87
C GLU A 254 -4.27 6.61 -4.25
N ARG A 255 -4.31 6.69 -2.92
CA ARG A 255 -3.68 7.78 -2.18
C ARG A 255 -2.17 7.81 -2.38
N ASP A 256 -1.51 6.65 -2.34
CA ASP A 256 -0.06 6.56 -2.57
C ASP A 256 0.32 6.99 -3.99
N LEU A 257 -0.48 6.62 -5.00
CA LEU A 257 -0.33 7.11 -6.38
C LEU A 257 -0.48 8.63 -6.44
N THR A 258 -1.47 9.19 -5.77
CA THR A 258 -1.69 10.64 -5.69
C THR A 258 -0.48 11.37 -5.09
N VAL A 259 0.01 10.89 -3.94
CA VAL A 259 1.10 11.54 -3.21
C VAL A 259 2.46 11.34 -3.88
N ALA A 260 2.81 10.09 -4.24
CA ALA A 260 4.10 9.80 -4.87
C ALA A 260 4.14 10.31 -6.32
N GLY A 261 3.06 10.15 -7.07
CA GLY A 261 2.91 10.71 -8.40
C GLY A 261 2.97 12.24 -8.40
N GLY A 262 2.35 12.90 -7.41
CA GLY A 262 2.47 14.34 -7.19
C GLY A 262 3.92 14.81 -7.00
N ARG A 263 4.78 14.00 -6.39
CA ARG A 263 6.23 14.32 -6.27
C ARG A 263 6.96 14.26 -7.61
N ILE A 264 6.62 13.30 -8.47
CA ILE A 264 7.16 13.21 -9.83
C ILE A 264 6.75 14.45 -10.63
N LEU A 265 5.47 14.83 -10.55
CA LEU A 265 4.93 16.03 -11.21
C LEU A 265 5.59 17.31 -10.70
N ALA A 266 5.80 17.44 -9.39
CA ALA A 266 6.48 18.57 -8.79
C ALA A 266 7.96 18.66 -9.21
N ALA A 267 8.66 17.53 -9.27
CA ALA A 267 10.03 17.48 -9.77
C ALA A 267 10.11 17.87 -11.25
N ALA A 268 9.18 17.36 -12.07
CA ALA A 268 9.07 17.71 -13.48
C ALA A 268 8.83 19.22 -13.66
N ALA A 269 7.98 19.82 -12.83
CA ALA A 269 7.67 21.25 -12.88
C ALA A 269 8.88 22.10 -12.48
N GLN A 270 9.58 21.70 -11.41
CA GLN A 270 10.78 22.40 -10.93
C GLN A 270 11.92 22.40 -11.95
N LEU A 271 12.06 21.31 -12.71
CA LEU A 271 13.08 21.16 -13.76
C LEU A 271 12.60 21.61 -15.14
N GLY A 272 11.39 22.16 -15.26
CA GLY A 272 10.83 22.69 -16.51
C GLY A 272 10.41 21.63 -17.53
N ALA A 273 10.29 20.36 -17.13
CA ALA A 273 9.77 19.28 -17.98
C ALA A 273 8.24 19.36 -18.15
N VAL A 274 7.55 20.00 -17.21
CA VAL A 274 6.14 20.39 -17.31
C VAL A 274 5.98 21.86 -16.91
N ASP A 275 4.89 22.50 -17.33
CA ASP A 275 4.63 23.92 -17.04
C ASP A 275 4.51 24.17 -15.53
N SER A 276 5.42 24.98 -14.97
CA SER A 276 5.51 25.25 -13.55
C SER A 276 4.33 26.06 -13.01
N ASP A 277 3.80 26.97 -13.82
CA ASP A 277 2.70 27.84 -13.42
C ASP A 277 1.37 27.06 -13.41
N GLN A 278 1.13 26.24 -14.44
CA GLN A 278 -0.01 25.32 -14.48
C GLN A 278 0.07 24.29 -13.33
N HIS A 279 1.26 23.76 -13.06
CA HIS A 279 1.46 22.87 -11.92
C HIS A 279 1.11 23.57 -10.61
N ALA A 280 1.74 24.71 -10.31
CA ALA A 280 1.59 25.39 -9.03
C ALA A 280 0.18 25.95 -8.80
N GLN A 281 -0.46 26.51 -9.82
CA GLN A 281 -1.75 27.21 -9.67
C GLN A 281 -2.96 26.31 -9.83
N ARG A 282 -2.84 25.17 -10.52
CA ARG A 282 -3.99 24.29 -10.83
C ARG A 282 -3.80 22.87 -10.34
N LEU A 283 -2.70 22.22 -10.72
CA LEU A 283 -2.53 20.78 -10.46
C LEU A 283 -2.23 20.49 -9.00
N GLN A 284 -1.31 21.24 -8.38
CA GLN A 284 -0.92 21.05 -6.99
C GLN A 284 -2.10 21.19 -6.01
N PRO A 285 -2.93 22.26 -6.06
CA PRO A 285 -4.11 22.35 -5.20
C PRO A 285 -5.15 21.24 -5.45
N ALA A 286 -5.28 20.77 -6.69
CA ALA A 286 -6.18 19.67 -7.02
C ALA A 286 -5.69 18.34 -6.42
N LEU A 287 -4.38 18.07 -6.49
CA LEU A 287 -3.74 16.89 -5.88
C LEU A 287 -3.86 16.92 -4.35
N GLU A 288 -3.66 18.07 -3.72
CA GLU A 288 -3.85 18.24 -2.27
C GLU A 288 -5.29 17.93 -1.86
N SER A 289 -6.27 18.45 -2.61
CA SER A 289 -7.69 18.15 -2.36
C SER A 289 -8.02 16.66 -2.55
N LEU A 290 -7.38 15.98 -3.51
CA LEU A 290 -7.56 14.55 -3.74
C LEU A 290 -6.91 13.72 -2.62
N ASP A 291 -5.71 14.07 -2.17
CA ASP A 291 -5.06 13.43 -1.02
C ASP A 291 -5.93 13.55 0.24
N GLU A 292 -6.47 14.73 0.54
CA GLU A 292 -7.37 14.94 1.68
C GLU A 292 -8.65 14.10 1.57
N ALA A 293 -9.26 14.01 0.39
CA ALA A 293 -10.46 13.22 0.17
C ALA A 293 -10.18 11.72 0.37
N TRP A 294 -9.06 11.21 -0.18
CA TRP A 294 -8.62 9.84 0.05
C TRP A 294 -8.29 9.57 1.52
N ALA A 295 -7.62 10.50 2.19
CA ALA A 295 -7.27 10.39 3.59
C ALA A 295 -8.51 10.24 4.47
N ARG A 296 -9.54 11.05 4.21
CA ARG A 296 -10.80 11.03 4.95
C ARG A 296 -11.55 9.71 4.74
N LEU A 297 -11.78 9.32 3.49
CA LEU A 297 -12.44 8.05 3.15
C LEU A 297 -11.67 6.84 3.72
N GLY A 298 -10.34 6.86 3.59
CA GLY A 298 -9.47 5.82 4.13
C GLY A 298 -9.53 5.73 5.65
N GLY A 299 -9.69 6.87 6.34
CA GLY A 299 -9.90 6.93 7.79
C GLY A 299 -11.17 6.22 8.23
N ASP A 300 -12.29 6.50 7.57
CA ASP A 300 -13.58 5.85 7.87
C ASP A 300 -13.52 4.35 7.58
N LEU A 301 -13.02 3.98 6.40
CA LEU A 301 -12.87 2.58 6.01
C LEU A 301 -11.93 1.82 6.95
N ALA A 302 -10.88 2.46 7.48
CA ALA A 302 -9.98 1.84 8.45
C ALA A 302 -10.68 1.51 9.77
N GLN A 303 -11.58 2.37 10.22
CA GLN A 303 -12.41 2.10 11.41
C GLN A 303 -13.37 0.94 11.16
N ILE A 304 -14.03 0.93 10.00
CA ILE A 304 -15.04 -0.06 9.64
C ILE A 304 -14.44 -1.44 9.37
N ALA A 305 -13.36 -1.51 8.59
CA ALA A 305 -12.68 -2.77 8.29
C ALA A 305 -12.10 -3.43 9.56
N GLY A 306 -11.78 -2.62 10.58
CA GLY A 306 -11.33 -3.11 11.88
C GLY A 306 -10.16 -4.08 11.76
N ARG A 307 -10.32 -5.26 12.37
CA ARG A 307 -9.29 -6.32 12.40
C ARG A 307 -9.40 -7.36 11.27
N ALA A 308 -10.49 -7.40 10.52
CA ALA A 308 -10.64 -8.37 9.42
C ALA A 308 -9.95 -7.81 8.17
N ARG A 309 -8.66 -8.12 8.00
CA ARG A 309 -7.77 -7.43 7.05
C ARG A 309 -7.19 -8.33 5.97
N ARG A 310 -7.80 -9.49 5.68
CA ARG A 310 -7.32 -10.32 4.58
C ARG A 310 -7.68 -9.65 3.25
N VAL A 311 -6.69 -8.98 2.68
CA VAL A 311 -6.74 -8.42 1.33
C VAL A 311 -6.57 -9.56 0.33
N ASP A 312 -7.26 -9.44 -0.81
CA ASP A 312 -7.03 -10.31 -1.95
C ASP A 312 -5.52 -10.36 -2.32
N PRO A 313 -4.90 -11.55 -2.44
CA PRO A 313 -3.45 -11.65 -2.68
C PRO A 313 -2.98 -11.03 -3.99
N GLU A 314 -3.80 -11.08 -5.05
CA GLU A 314 -3.45 -10.49 -6.34
C GLU A 314 -3.56 -8.96 -6.29
N LEU A 315 -4.60 -8.44 -5.62
CA LEU A 315 -4.73 -7.00 -5.35
C LEU A 315 -3.55 -6.49 -4.51
N LEU A 316 -3.15 -7.25 -3.48
CA LEU A 316 -2.00 -6.92 -2.66
C LEU A 316 -0.73 -6.85 -3.50
N ARG A 317 -0.49 -7.83 -4.37
CA ARG A 317 0.67 -7.88 -5.25
C ARG A 317 0.73 -6.71 -6.23
N SER A 318 -0.36 -6.43 -6.95
CA SER A 318 -0.39 -5.33 -7.93
C SER A 318 -0.22 -3.95 -7.27
N GLY A 319 -0.86 -3.74 -6.11
CA GLY A 319 -0.72 -2.48 -5.37
C GLY A 319 0.67 -2.32 -4.76
N ALA A 320 1.31 -3.41 -4.37
CA ALA A 320 2.70 -3.40 -3.94
C ALA A 320 3.62 -3.00 -5.10
N GLU A 321 3.43 -3.58 -6.30
CA GLU A 321 4.26 -3.28 -7.48
C GLU A 321 4.14 -1.82 -7.92
N LEU A 322 2.93 -1.25 -7.91
CA LEU A 322 2.73 0.19 -8.15
C LEU A 322 3.50 1.07 -7.14
N ARG A 323 3.48 0.71 -5.86
CA ARG A 323 4.26 1.43 -4.85
C ARG A 323 5.76 1.29 -5.09
N ALA A 324 6.23 0.11 -5.49
CA ALA A 324 7.64 -0.14 -5.76
C ALA A 324 8.13 0.71 -6.93
N SER A 325 7.43 0.69 -8.06
CA SER A 325 7.78 1.49 -9.25
C SER A 325 7.75 3.00 -8.99
N LEU A 326 6.78 3.50 -8.21
CA LEU A 326 6.76 4.90 -7.77
C LEU A 326 7.94 5.25 -6.85
N ARG A 327 8.30 4.36 -5.91
CA ARG A 327 9.41 4.58 -4.96
C ARG A 327 10.78 4.49 -5.61
N GLU A 328 10.92 3.65 -6.63
CA GLU A 328 12.13 3.56 -7.42
C GLU A 328 12.55 4.93 -7.98
N ILE A 329 11.57 5.74 -8.40
CA ILE A 329 11.80 7.13 -8.83
C ILE A 329 11.89 8.08 -7.62
N THR A 330 10.98 7.98 -6.65
CA THR A 330 10.76 9.04 -5.65
C THR A 330 11.49 8.88 -4.32
N ALA A 331 12.03 7.71 -3.99
CA ALA A 331 12.67 7.45 -2.70
C ALA A 331 14.20 7.63 -2.77
N ASP A 332 14.80 8.21 -1.74
CA ASP A 332 16.26 8.25 -1.64
C ASP A 332 16.75 8.09 -0.20
N LEU A 333 17.68 7.17 0.01
CA LEU A 333 18.20 6.76 1.30
C LEU A 333 17.04 6.50 2.28
N GLY A 334 16.88 7.35 3.30
CA GLY A 334 15.81 7.28 4.29
C GLY A 334 14.59 8.18 4.01
N GLY A 335 14.62 8.98 2.94
CA GLY A 335 13.62 10.00 2.61
C GLY A 335 13.26 10.05 1.12
N HIS A 336 13.06 11.25 0.58
CA HIS A 336 12.66 11.47 -0.81
C HIS A 336 13.86 11.88 -1.67
N ALA A 337 13.85 11.44 -2.93
CA ALA A 337 14.82 11.87 -3.92
C ALA A 337 14.69 13.37 -4.22
N SER A 338 15.80 14.03 -4.52
CA SER A 338 15.77 15.40 -5.07
C SER A 338 15.21 15.37 -6.49
N PRO A 339 14.68 16.48 -7.02
CA PRO A 339 14.23 16.56 -8.42
C PRO A 339 15.30 16.10 -9.42
N GLU A 340 16.55 16.51 -9.21
CA GLU A 340 17.68 16.12 -10.07
C GLU A 340 17.96 14.63 -10.01
N THR A 341 17.83 14.04 -8.82
CA THR A 341 17.97 12.61 -8.62
C THR A 341 16.84 11.85 -9.32
N MET A 342 15.61 12.36 -9.28
CA MET A 342 14.48 11.76 -10.02
C MET A 342 14.71 11.85 -11.54
N ALA A 343 15.21 12.98 -12.04
CA ALA A 343 15.52 13.17 -13.47
C ALA A 343 16.68 12.30 -13.98
N GLN A 344 17.62 11.93 -13.10
CA GLN A 344 18.67 10.95 -13.43
C GLN A 344 18.13 9.52 -13.55
N ARG A 345 17.00 9.24 -12.89
CA ARG A 345 16.40 7.91 -12.82
C ARG A 345 15.38 7.67 -13.94
N ALA A 346 14.58 8.67 -14.28
CA ALA A 346 13.53 8.53 -15.29
C ALA A 346 13.36 9.81 -16.12
N ASP A 347 12.87 9.67 -17.36
CA ASP A 347 12.35 10.81 -18.12
C ASP A 347 11.10 11.32 -17.39
N LEU A 348 11.23 12.46 -16.69
CA LEU A 348 10.17 13.03 -15.87
C LEU A 348 8.94 13.44 -16.68
N ARG A 349 9.07 13.71 -17.97
CA ARG A 349 7.92 14.01 -18.84
C ARG A 349 7.13 12.74 -19.14
N VAL A 350 7.82 11.64 -19.45
CA VAL A 350 7.17 10.33 -19.66
C VAL A 350 6.55 9.84 -18.35
N ALA A 351 7.28 9.87 -17.24
CA ALA A 351 6.76 9.47 -15.93
C ALA A 351 5.54 10.31 -15.50
N SER A 352 5.54 11.63 -15.78
CA SER A 352 4.39 12.50 -15.50
C SER A 352 3.14 12.11 -16.29
N LEU A 353 3.30 11.64 -17.54
CA LEU A 353 2.19 11.16 -18.36
C LEU A 353 1.62 9.84 -17.81
N GLU A 354 2.47 8.90 -17.37
CA GLU A 354 1.99 7.65 -16.79
C GLU A 354 1.30 7.86 -15.44
N VAL A 355 1.85 8.74 -14.60
CA VAL A 355 1.16 9.20 -13.38
C VAL A 355 -0.19 9.82 -13.71
N GLN A 356 -0.26 10.69 -14.72
CA GLN A 356 -1.53 11.28 -15.15
C GLN A 356 -2.54 10.21 -15.57
N ARG A 357 -2.14 9.21 -16.39
CA ARG A 357 -3.04 8.13 -16.80
C ARG A 357 -3.62 7.38 -15.59
N GLY A 358 -2.79 7.09 -14.59
CA GLY A 358 -3.24 6.49 -13.34
C GLY A 358 -4.24 7.36 -12.58
N LEU A 359 -3.96 8.66 -12.45
CA LEU A 359 -4.86 9.61 -11.78
C LEU A 359 -6.20 9.80 -12.52
N VAL A 360 -6.20 9.71 -13.85
CA VAL A 360 -7.44 9.73 -14.65
C VAL A 360 -8.24 8.45 -14.44
N ALA A 361 -7.58 7.29 -14.42
CA ALA A 361 -8.23 6.01 -14.12
C ALA A 361 -8.86 5.99 -12.70
N ALA A 362 -8.29 6.75 -11.76
CA ALA A 362 -8.83 6.91 -10.41
C ALA A 362 -10.24 7.54 -10.39
N VAL A 363 -10.64 8.30 -11.41
CA VAL A 363 -12.01 8.85 -11.52
C VAL A 363 -13.04 7.73 -11.65
N ASP A 364 -12.82 6.82 -12.60
CA ASP A 364 -13.67 5.64 -12.81
C ASP A 364 -13.68 4.75 -11.57
N LEU A 365 -12.50 4.53 -10.98
CA LEU A 365 -12.36 3.72 -9.78
C LEU A 365 -13.09 4.35 -8.60
N GLY A 366 -13.10 5.68 -8.48
CA GLY A 366 -13.89 6.42 -7.49
C GLY A 366 -15.39 6.15 -7.63
N TYR A 367 -15.92 6.07 -8.85
CA TYR A 367 -17.31 5.69 -9.09
C TYR A 367 -17.57 4.24 -8.68
N VAL A 368 -16.69 3.30 -9.05
CA VAL A 368 -16.80 1.90 -8.64
C VAL A 368 -16.77 1.76 -7.12
N LEU A 369 -15.87 2.47 -6.45
CA LEU A 369 -15.78 2.49 -4.98
C LEU A 369 -17.07 3.02 -4.36
N ARG A 370 -17.65 4.10 -4.90
CA ARG A 370 -18.93 4.64 -4.43
C ARG A 370 -20.05 3.59 -4.56
N ASP A 371 -20.12 2.89 -5.68
CA ASP A 371 -21.13 1.85 -5.89
C ASP A 371 -20.94 0.69 -4.89
N VAL A 372 -19.70 0.28 -4.62
CA VAL A 372 -19.38 -0.75 -3.62
C VAL A 372 -19.74 -0.31 -2.20
N VAL A 373 -19.38 0.90 -1.76
CA VAL A 373 -19.67 1.33 -0.38
C VAL A 373 -21.16 1.64 -0.15
N THR A 374 -21.92 1.84 -1.22
CA THR A 374 -23.37 2.04 -1.17
C THR A 374 -24.16 0.75 -1.32
N ASP A 375 -23.50 -0.37 -1.64
CA ASP A 375 -24.13 -1.67 -1.75
C ASP A 375 -24.77 -2.09 -0.40
N PRO A 376 -26.08 -2.39 -0.35
CA PRO A 376 -26.72 -2.90 0.85
C PRO A 376 -26.16 -4.26 1.32
N GLU A 377 -25.56 -5.04 0.43
CA GLU A 377 -25.00 -6.37 0.71
C GLU A 377 -23.55 -6.32 1.21
N LEU A 378 -22.90 -5.14 1.19
CA LEU A 378 -21.54 -5.01 1.71
C LEU A 378 -21.50 -5.34 3.20
N THR A 379 -20.82 -6.44 3.52
CA THR A 379 -20.63 -6.89 4.91
C THR A 379 -19.30 -6.44 5.48
N VAL A 380 -19.34 -6.03 6.75
CA VAL A 380 -18.22 -5.46 7.50
C VAL A 380 -18.20 -6.05 8.91
N PRO A 381 -17.05 -6.10 9.60
CA PRO A 381 -17.01 -6.66 10.95
C PRO A 381 -17.83 -5.83 11.95
N ALA A 382 -18.67 -6.50 12.74
CA ALA A 382 -19.54 -5.90 13.75
C ALA A 382 -18.84 -4.90 14.69
N ARG A 383 -17.62 -5.22 15.15
CA ARG A 383 -16.87 -4.32 16.04
C ARG A 383 -16.39 -3.05 15.33
N GLY A 384 -16.06 -3.15 14.05
CA GLY A 384 -15.69 -1.98 13.23
C GLY A 384 -16.86 -1.04 13.01
N VAL A 385 -18.06 -1.61 12.74
CA VAL A 385 -19.31 -0.82 12.66
C VAL A 385 -19.58 -0.08 13.96
N GLN A 386 -19.51 -0.76 15.10
CA GLN A 386 -19.73 -0.12 16.40
C GLN A 386 -18.73 1.02 16.67
N ALA A 387 -17.45 0.82 16.34
CA ALA A 387 -16.42 1.84 16.50
C ALA A 387 -16.74 3.08 15.63
N ALA A 388 -17.09 2.87 14.37
CA ALA A 388 -17.44 3.95 13.45
C ALA A 388 -18.74 4.67 13.86
N CYS A 389 -19.78 3.93 14.26
CA CYS A 389 -21.06 4.50 14.70
C CYS A 389 -20.93 5.34 15.98
N THR A 390 -19.94 5.08 16.83
CA THR A 390 -19.70 5.87 18.05
C THR A 390 -19.23 7.29 17.74
N LEU A 391 -18.71 7.54 16.54
CA LEU A 391 -18.30 8.86 16.08
C LEU A 391 -19.41 9.61 15.32
N LEU A 392 -20.50 8.93 14.98
CA LEU A 392 -21.65 9.56 14.33
C LEU A 392 -22.48 10.37 15.36
N PRO A 393 -23.13 11.47 14.94
CA PRO A 393 -24.07 12.19 15.79
C PRO A 393 -25.16 11.23 16.30
N ALA A 394 -25.43 11.26 17.62
CA ALA A 394 -26.40 10.37 18.25
C ALA A 394 -27.75 10.42 17.53
N GLN A 395 -28.23 9.27 17.05
CA GLN A 395 -29.61 9.14 16.60
C GLN A 395 -30.53 9.10 17.83
N PRO A 396 -31.72 9.71 17.77
CA PRO A 396 -32.64 9.80 18.91
C PRO A 396 -33.34 8.49 19.31
N ASP A 397 -32.99 7.35 18.72
CA ASP A 397 -33.50 6.04 19.11
C ASP A 397 -32.41 5.22 19.83
N ASP A 398 -32.72 4.81 21.06
CA ASP A 398 -31.89 3.98 21.97
C ASP A 398 -31.62 2.54 21.45
N ALA A 399 -31.80 2.28 20.15
CA ALA A 399 -31.49 0.99 19.56
C ALA A 399 -29.98 0.84 19.36
N ALA A 400 -29.40 -0.23 19.91
CA ALA A 400 -28.00 -0.56 19.64
C ALA A 400 -27.80 -0.77 18.13
N TRP A 401 -26.80 -0.07 17.56
CA TRP A 401 -26.46 -0.13 16.14
C TRP A 401 -26.12 -1.53 15.63
N VAL A 402 -25.64 -2.40 16.53
CA VAL A 402 -25.23 -3.78 16.25
C VAL A 402 -25.70 -4.68 17.38
N ASP A 403 -26.15 -5.90 17.05
CA ASP A 403 -26.55 -6.90 18.04
C ASP A 403 -25.36 -7.27 18.96
N PRO A 404 -25.54 -7.31 20.30
CA PRO A 404 -24.50 -7.73 21.24
C PRO A 404 -23.83 -9.07 20.92
N ARG A 405 -24.57 -10.03 20.34
CA ARG A 405 -24.05 -11.34 19.93
C ARG A 405 -23.06 -11.20 18.78
N ASP A 406 -23.40 -10.39 17.77
CA ASP A 406 -22.53 -10.14 16.61
C ASP A 406 -21.31 -9.33 17.01
N LEU A 407 -21.45 -8.38 17.95
CA LEU A 407 -20.30 -7.67 18.52
C LEU A 407 -19.34 -8.61 19.25
N HIS A 408 -19.89 -9.57 20.00
CA HIS A 408 -19.07 -10.54 20.72
C HIS A 408 -18.30 -11.45 19.74
N ALA A 409 -18.99 -12.00 18.73
CA ALA A 409 -18.41 -12.88 17.72
C ALA A 409 -17.58 -12.14 16.64
N ASN A 410 -17.72 -10.80 16.56
CA ASN A 410 -17.24 -9.99 15.45
C ASN A 410 -17.73 -10.48 14.08
N SER A 411 -18.99 -10.90 14.02
CA SER A 411 -19.64 -11.42 12.81
C SER A 411 -19.64 -10.38 11.68
N PRO A 412 -19.64 -10.80 10.40
CA PRO A 412 -19.92 -9.91 9.29
C PRO A 412 -21.37 -9.42 9.36
N VAL A 413 -21.56 -8.10 9.37
CA VAL A 413 -22.87 -7.43 9.41
C VAL A 413 -22.96 -6.38 8.30
N THR A 414 -24.17 -6.03 7.86
CA THR A 414 -24.38 -4.98 6.87
C THR A 414 -24.15 -3.60 7.47
N LEU A 415 -23.71 -2.64 6.64
CA LEU A 415 -23.55 -1.25 7.06
C LEU A 415 -24.90 -0.61 7.47
N PRO A 416 -24.97 0.06 8.64
CA PRO A 416 -26.11 0.92 8.97
C PRO A 416 -26.28 2.05 7.96
N GLN A 417 -27.52 2.48 7.71
CA GLN A 417 -27.82 3.49 6.69
C GLN A 417 -27.08 4.82 6.91
N ALA A 418 -26.93 5.26 8.17
CA ALA A 418 -26.20 6.49 8.48
C ALA A 418 -24.72 6.41 8.08
N LEU A 419 -24.08 5.26 8.32
CA LEU A 419 -22.69 5.02 7.96
C LEU A 419 -22.52 4.88 6.44
N ARG A 420 -23.46 4.17 5.78
CA ARG A 420 -23.52 4.07 4.32
C ARG A 420 -23.64 5.45 3.66
N ALA A 421 -24.50 6.32 4.20
CA ALA A 421 -24.67 7.68 3.69
C ALA A 421 -23.40 8.53 3.85
N SER A 422 -22.72 8.43 5.00
CA SER A 422 -21.44 9.12 5.22
C SER A 422 -20.34 8.63 4.28
N LEU A 423 -20.21 7.31 4.06
CA LEU A 423 -19.27 6.76 3.07
C LEU A 423 -19.62 7.18 1.64
N ALA A 424 -20.91 7.27 1.31
CA ALA A 424 -21.37 7.74 0.00
C ALA A 424 -20.99 9.21 -0.25
N GLU A 425 -21.09 10.06 0.78
CA GLU A 425 -20.68 11.46 0.72
C GLU A 425 -19.17 11.58 0.52
N HIS A 426 -18.36 10.92 1.35
CA HIS A 426 -16.91 11.00 1.25
C HIS A 426 -16.36 10.34 -0.03
N SER A 427 -17.01 9.30 -0.56
CA SER A 427 -16.66 8.76 -1.88
C SER A 427 -17.07 9.69 -3.03
N ALA A 428 -18.15 10.47 -2.90
CA ALA A 428 -18.48 11.51 -3.86
C ALA A 428 -17.45 12.66 -3.85
N ASP A 429 -16.94 13.02 -2.67
CA ASP A 429 -15.86 14.02 -2.53
C ASP A 429 -14.59 13.57 -3.27
N VAL A 430 -14.22 12.28 -3.14
CA VAL A 430 -13.11 11.68 -3.89
C VAL A 430 -13.33 11.80 -5.39
N VAL A 431 -14.50 11.41 -5.90
CA VAL A 431 -14.83 11.52 -7.34
C VAL A 431 -14.71 12.98 -7.80
N ALA A 432 -15.27 13.93 -7.05
CA ALA A 432 -15.20 15.34 -7.38
C ALA A 432 -13.76 15.87 -7.38
N ALA A 433 -12.92 15.43 -6.45
CA ALA A 433 -11.51 15.79 -6.40
C ALA A 433 -10.70 15.16 -7.55
N ALA A 434 -10.97 13.90 -7.89
CA ALA A 434 -10.32 13.21 -9.00
C ALA A 434 -10.64 13.89 -10.34
N VAL A 435 -11.89 14.29 -10.56
CA VAL A 435 -12.30 15.07 -11.75
C VAL A 435 -11.57 16.42 -11.82
N ARG A 436 -11.33 17.08 -10.67
CA ARG A 436 -10.52 18.31 -10.63
C ARG A 436 -9.07 18.06 -11.03
N VAL A 437 -8.48 16.95 -10.58
CA VAL A 437 -7.10 16.55 -10.95
C VAL A 437 -7.02 16.25 -12.45
N ASP A 438 -7.95 15.49 -13.01
CA ASP A 438 -8.02 15.22 -14.45
C ASP A 438 -8.09 16.52 -15.27
N SER A 439 -9.04 17.39 -14.93
CA SER A 439 -9.19 18.71 -15.59
C SER A 439 -7.94 19.59 -15.45
N ALA A 440 -7.32 19.62 -14.27
CA ALA A 440 -6.11 20.38 -14.00
C ALA A 440 -4.88 19.81 -14.73
N GLY A 441 -4.84 18.49 -14.94
CA GLY A 441 -3.72 17.78 -15.59
C GLY A 441 -3.74 17.83 -17.12
N THR A 442 -4.83 18.30 -17.76
CA THR A 442 -4.98 18.33 -19.23
C THR A 442 -3.78 18.90 -20.01
N PHE A 443 -3.04 19.86 -19.45
CA PHE A 443 -1.85 20.44 -20.08
C PHE A 443 -0.68 19.47 -20.23
N LEU A 444 -0.60 18.42 -19.40
CA LEU A 444 0.46 17.40 -19.46
C LEU A 444 0.40 16.63 -20.80
N GLY A 445 -0.81 16.38 -21.32
CA GLY A 445 -1.02 15.71 -22.61
C GLY A 445 -1.00 16.62 -23.83
N ALA A 446 -1.00 17.96 -23.65
CA ALA A 446 -1.11 18.93 -24.74
C ALA A 446 0.16 19.04 -25.61
N ASN A 447 1.29 18.48 -25.17
CA ASN A 447 2.55 18.41 -25.93
C ASN A 447 2.74 17.11 -26.72
N ARG A 448 1.66 16.34 -26.94
CA ARG A 448 1.64 15.32 -28.00
C ARG A 448 1.74 16.06 -29.33
N GLU A 449 2.95 16.11 -29.88
CA GLU A 449 3.33 16.75 -31.13
C GLU A 449 2.14 17.12 -32.04
N ILE A 450 1.93 18.42 -32.21
CA ILE A 450 1.59 18.93 -33.54
C ILE A 450 2.76 18.50 -34.43
N SER A 451 2.67 17.31 -35.00
CA SER A 451 3.59 16.83 -36.00
C SER A 451 3.66 17.90 -37.10
N PRO A 452 4.84 18.40 -37.50
CA PRO A 452 4.92 19.38 -38.58
C PRO A 452 4.47 18.68 -39.85
N ALA A 453 3.25 19.01 -40.30
CA ALA A 453 2.71 18.71 -41.62
C ALA A 453 3.22 17.40 -42.26
N GLY A 454 2.72 16.26 -41.80
CA GLY A 454 2.64 15.09 -42.69
C GLY A 454 1.82 15.46 -43.94
N PRO A 455 2.08 14.85 -45.11
CA PRO A 455 1.54 15.32 -46.38
C PRO A 455 0.04 15.49 -46.28
N GLN A 456 -0.46 16.68 -46.64
CA GLN A 456 -1.89 16.94 -46.79
C GLN A 456 -2.45 15.87 -47.75
N LEU A 457 -3.10 14.86 -47.18
CA LEU A 457 -3.95 13.95 -47.94
C LEU A 457 -5.17 14.76 -48.35
N THR A 458 -5.02 15.42 -49.51
CA THR A 458 -6.11 16.02 -50.26
C THR A 458 -7.24 15.02 -50.38
N GLY A 459 -8.44 15.44 -49.97
CA GLY A 459 -9.58 14.57 -49.77
C GLY A 459 -9.99 13.80 -51.01
N ARG A 460 -10.44 12.55 -50.76
CA ARG A 460 -11.60 11.89 -51.39
C ARG A 460 -11.74 10.49 -50.79
N ALA A 461 -12.67 10.36 -49.85
CA ALA A 461 -13.57 9.21 -49.66
C ALA A 461 -14.42 9.45 -48.40
N HIS A 462 -15.13 10.58 -48.38
CA HIS A 462 -16.17 10.86 -47.40
C HIS A 462 -17.55 10.60 -48.02
N GLU A 463 -17.69 9.49 -48.76
CA GLU A 463 -18.94 9.12 -49.45
C GLU A 463 -19.50 7.73 -49.07
N GLU A 464 -18.86 6.96 -48.19
CA GLU A 464 -19.41 5.65 -47.77
C GLU A 464 -19.85 5.62 -46.31
N ARG A 465 -20.82 6.48 -45.97
CA ARG A 465 -21.77 6.23 -44.88
C ARG A 465 -23.02 7.12 -45.00
N ALA A 466 -23.60 7.17 -46.19
CA ALA A 466 -24.99 7.58 -46.34
C ALA A 466 -25.89 6.39 -45.96
N VAL A 467 -26.66 6.54 -44.88
CA VAL A 467 -27.73 5.63 -44.50
C VAL A 467 -28.69 5.47 -45.68
N ARG A 468 -28.76 4.27 -46.26
CA ARG A 468 -29.77 3.94 -47.27
C ARG A 468 -31.13 3.83 -46.60
N VAL A 469 -31.91 4.90 -46.64
CA VAL A 469 -33.36 4.84 -46.45
C VAL A 469 -33.96 4.24 -47.71
N SER A 470 -34.62 3.09 -47.58
CA SER A 470 -35.36 2.47 -48.70
C SER A 470 -36.62 3.29 -49.02
N PRO A 471 -36.93 3.53 -50.30
CA PRO A 471 -38.12 4.26 -50.71
C PRO A 471 -39.38 3.39 -50.59
N ALA A 472 -40.50 4.02 -50.23
CA ALA A 472 -41.82 3.41 -50.23
C ALA A 472 -42.25 2.98 -51.65
N PRO A 473 -43.05 1.91 -51.82
CA PRO A 473 -43.62 1.54 -53.11
C PRO A 473 -44.71 2.54 -53.50
N GLY A 474 -44.53 3.18 -54.66
CA GLY A 474 -45.49 4.15 -55.21
C GLY A 474 -46.70 3.51 -55.89
N LEU A 475 -47.66 4.38 -56.23
CA LEU A 475 -48.66 4.29 -57.32
C LEU A 475 -49.28 5.72 -57.40
N ALA A 476 -48.95 6.58 -58.37
CA ALA A 476 -49.31 6.62 -59.80
C ALA A 476 -50.56 7.47 -60.08
N TYR A 477 -50.46 8.28 -61.16
CA TYR A 477 -51.46 9.12 -61.84
C TYR A 477 -51.87 10.42 -61.14
N GLY A 478 -52.04 11.56 -61.81
CA GLY A 478 -52.06 11.93 -63.22
C GLY A 478 -52.51 13.40 -63.32
N CYS A 479 -52.12 14.09 -64.38
CA CYS A 479 -52.35 15.52 -64.62
C CYS A 479 -53.83 15.92 -64.84
N GLU A 480 -54.04 17.25 -64.78
CA GLU A 480 -55.19 18.05 -65.25
C GLU A 480 -56.39 18.10 -64.27
N ARG A 481 -56.89 19.25 -63.80
CA ARG A 481 -56.92 20.63 -64.30
C ARG A 481 -56.91 21.62 -63.14
#